data_AF-A0A1Y3N623-F1
#
_entry.id   AF-A0A1Y3N623-F1
#
_cell.length_a   1.000
_cell.length_b   1.000
_cell.length_c   1.000
_cell.angle_alpha   90.00
_cell.angle_beta   90.00
_cell.angle_gamma   90.00
#
_symmetry.space_group_name_H-M   'P 1'
#
loop_
_entity.id
_entity.type
_entity.pdbx_description
1 polymer ?
#
loop_
_entity_poly.entity_id
_entity_poly.type
_entity_poly.pdbx_seq_one_letter_code
_entity_poly.pdbx_strand_id
1 'polypeptide(L)'
;DGANLSIVFVSPGGKVYKYSPYLKGSEDEFIELIDMEQEVTSITCNKLDPNINRDLLIIGTKNKLLLYDVEKNSDLFYQEISDEITTVFSGYVCDSEAPYILAGENCLVQGI
;
A
#
# COMPACT_ATOMS: atom_id res chain seq x y z
N ASP A 1 -10.71 -1.30 7.05
CA ASP A 1 -11.30 -0.57 8.21
C ASP A 1 -10.69 -0.93 9.57
N GLY A 2 -10.04 -2.10 9.73
CA GLY A 2 -9.51 -2.59 11.01
C GLY A 2 -10.44 -3.59 11.72
N ALA A 3 -11.58 -3.92 11.12
CA ALA A 3 -12.57 -4.85 11.65
C ALA A 3 -12.97 -5.93 10.63
N ASN A 4 -13.09 -5.55 9.35
CA ASN A 4 -13.48 -6.40 8.25
C ASN A 4 -12.32 -6.55 7.25
N LEU A 5 -12.20 -7.73 6.65
CA LEU A 5 -11.20 -7.99 5.62
C LEU A 5 -11.66 -7.39 4.28
N SER A 6 -10.72 -6.77 3.58
CA SER A 6 -10.88 -6.27 2.22
C SER A 6 -9.72 -6.77 1.36
N ILE A 7 -9.93 -6.83 0.05
CA ILE A 7 -8.89 -7.16 -0.94
C ILE A 7 -8.49 -5.87 -1.63
N VAL A 8 -7.19 -5.59 -1.72
CA VAL A 8 -6.67 -4.51 -2.56
C VAL A 8 -5.97 -5.13 -3.76
N PHE A 9 -6.25 -4.63 -4.96
CA PHE A 9 -5.63 -5.11 -6.19
C PHE A 9 -5.39 -3.98 -7.18
N VAL A 10 -4.45 -4.21 -8.10
CA VAL A 10 -4.07 -3.27 -9.14
C VAL A 10 -4.51 -3.83 -10.50
N SER A 11 -5.19 -3.00 -11.28
CA SER A 11 -5.58 -3.34 -12.66
C SER A 11 -4.40 -3.17 -13.64
N PRO A 12 -4.48 -3.72 -14.87
CA PRO A 12 -3.42 -3.53 -15.88
C PRO A 12 -3.12 -2.07 -16.27
N GLY A 13 -3.98 -1.10 -15.92
CA GLY A 13 -3.73 0.33 -16.14
C GLY A 13 -3.20 1.06 -14.90
N GLY A 14 -2.68 0.32 -13.91
CA GLY A 14 -2.10 0.87 -12.66
C GLY A 14 -3.09 1.50 -11.69
N LYS A 15 -4.41 1.34 -11.93
CA LYS A 15 -5.45 1.79 -11.00
C LYS A 15 -5.59 0.81 -9.85
N VAL A 16 -5.72 1.35 -8.64
CA VAL A 16 -5.86 0.59 -7.39
C VAL A 16 -7.34 0.49 -7.00
N TYR A 17 -7.78 -0.71 -6.67
CA TYR A 17 -9.14 -0.98 -6.23
C TYR A 17 -9.15 -1.67 -4.87
N LYS A 18 -10.12 -1.33 -4.03
CA LYS A 18 -10.44 -2.01 -2.79
C LYS A 18 -11.78 -2.71 -2.94
N TYR A 19 -11.78 -4.03 -2.78
CA TYR A 19 -12.98 -4.85 -2.70
C TYR A 19 -13.31 -5.19 -1.25
N SER A 20 -14.52 -4.87 -0.79
CA SER A 20 -14.98 -5.07 0.58
C SER A 20 -16.24 -5.92 0.62
N PRO A 21 -16.14 -7.25 0.82
CA PRO A 21 -17.29 -8.16 0.75
C PRO A 21 -18.30 -7.98 1.90
N TYR A 22 -17.93 -7.22 2.94
CA TYR A 22 -18.75 -6.99 4.13
C TYR A 22 -19.64 -5.74 4.05
N LEU A 23 -19.43 -4.88 3.04
CA LEU A 23 -20.34 -3.78 2.79
C LEU A 23 -21.72 -4.36 2.44
N LYS A 24 -22.79 -3.75 2.96
CA LYS A 24 -24.17 -4.16 2.68
C LYS A 24 -24.69 -3.24 1.60
N GLY A 25 -24.77 -3.73 0.37
CA GLY A 25 -24.96 -2.88 -0.81
C GLY A 25 -25.21 -3.64 -2.12
N SER A 26 -25.33 -2.89 -3.22
CA SER A 26 -25.22 -3.45 -4.58
C SER A 26 -23.76 -3.82 -4.91
N GLU A 27 -23.53 -4.62 -5.94
CA GLU A 27 -22.17 -5.06 -6.33
C GLU A 27 -21.19 -3.88 -6.56
N ASP A 28 -21.69 -2.76 -7.09
CA ASP A 28 -20.91 -1.54 -7.31
C ASP A 28 -20.47 -0.86 -6.00
N GLU A 29 -21.16 -1.09 -4.88
CA GLU A 29 -20.77 -0.57 -3.56
C GLU A 29 -19.66 -1.41 -2.93
N PHE A 30 -19.35 -2.60 -3.46
CA PHE A 30 -18.28 -3.43 -2.91
C PHE A 30 -16.90 -3.06 -3.43
N ILE A 31 -16.80 -2.29 -4.52
CA ILE A 31 -15.55 -1.94 -5.18
C ILE A 31 -15.34 -0.42 -5.13
N GLU A 32 -14.32 0.01 -4.38
CA GLU A 32 -13.89 1.39 -4.28
C GLU A 32 -12.64 1.61 -5.16
N LEU A 33 -12.63 2.67 -5.97
CA LEU A 33 -11.43 3.13 -6.68
C LEU A 33 -10.60 4.02 -5.75
N ILE A 34 -9.32 3.70 -5.58
CA ILE A 34 -8.35 4.57 -4.92
C ILE A 34 -7.63 5.34 -6.03
N ASP A 35 -7.93 6.64 -6.13
CA ASP A 35 -7.39 7.50 -7.18
C ASP A 35 -5.93 7.85 -6.88
N MET A 36 -5.03 7.47 -7.79
CA MET A 36 -3.60 7.68 -7.66
C MET A 36 -3.08 8.56 -8.78
N GLU A 37 -2.19 9.49 -8.44
CA GLU A 37 -1.58 10.40 -9.41
C GLU A 37 -0.69 9.69 -10.44
N GLN A 38 -0.15 8.52 -10.07
CA GLN A 38 0.84 7.79 -10.86
C GLN A 38 0.44 6.32 -10.99
N GLU A 39 0.94 5.70 -12.05
CA GLU A 39 0.78 4.27 -12.28
C GLU A 39 1.47 3.47 -11.16
N VAL A 40 0.70 2.56 -10.55
CA VAL A 40 1.18 1.70 -9.47
C VAL A 40 1.85 0.46 -10.03
N THR A 41 3.09 0.21 -9.59
CA THR A 41 3.93 -0.91 -10.06
C THR A 41 3.96 -2.06 -9.05
N SER A 42 3.80 -1.77 -7.76
CA SER A 42 3.79 -2.78 -6.70
C SER A 42 2.96 -2.32 -5.50
N ILE A 43 2.35 -3.27 -4.79
CA ILE A 43 1.58 -3.01 -3.57
C ILE A 43 1.86 -4.06 -2.51
N THR A 44 1.76 -3.66 -1.24
CA THR A 44 1.65 -4.58 -0.11
C THR A 44 0.88 -3.91 1.04
N CYS A 45 0.39 -4.66 2.01
CA CYS A 45 -0.32 -4.11 3.16
C CYS A 45 0.23 -4.67 4.47
N ASN A 46 0.34 -3.82 5.48
CA ASN A 46 0.80 -4.24 6.81
C ASN A 46 0.42 -3.22 7.89
N LYS A 47 0.39 -3.67 9.14
CA LYS A 47 0.23 -2.80 10.29
C LYS A 47 1.59 -2.23 10.69
N LEU A 48 1.87 -1.01 10.21
CA LEU A 48 3.16 -0.34 10.42
C LEU A 48 3.17 0.68 11.57
N ASP A 49 2.01 1.21 11.96
CA ASP A 49 1.89 2.12 13.10
C ASP A 49 1.11 1.44 14.23
N PRO A 50 1.71 1.25 15.43
CA PRO A 50 1.02 0.63 16.56
C PRO A 50 -0.22 1.42 17.03
N ASN A 51 -0.29 2.72 16.74
CA ASN A 51 -1.43 3.57 17.08
C ASN A 51 -2.58 3.43 16.08
N ILE A 52 -2.32 2.90 14.88
CA ILE A 52 -3.33 2.69 13.84
C ILE A 52 -3.74 1.23 13.88
N ASN A 53 -4.96 0.95 14.35
CA ASN A 53 -5.47 -0.42 14.46
C ASN A 53 -6.06 -0.95 13.13
N ARG A 54 -5.33 -0.80 12.04
CA ARG A 54 -5.65 -1.35 10.72
C ARG A 54 -4.40 -1.43 9.86
N ASP A 55 -4.49 -2.19 8.78
CA ASP A 55 -3.41 -2.25 7.80
C ASP A 55 -3.33 -0.92 7.03
N LEU A 56 -2.10 -0.53 6.74
CA LEU A 56 -1.78 0.56 5.83
C LEU A 56 -1.33 -0.02 4.50
N LEU A 57 -1.66 0.68 3.42
CA LEU A 57 -1.30 0.27 2.07
C LEU A 57 0.03 0.90 1.69
N ILE A 58 1.00 0.08 1.32
CA ILE A 58 2.28 0.53 0.78
C ILE A 58 2.20 0.43 -0.74
N ILE A 59 2.49 1.52 -1.43
CA ILE A 59 2.35 1.65 -2.88
C ILE A 59 3.72 2.03 -3.45
N GLY A 60 4.22 1.19 -4.36
CA GLY A 60 5.37 1.53 -5.20
C GLY A 60 4.91 2.05 -6.55
N THR A 61 5.58 3.09 -7.02
CA THR A 61 5.43 3.64 -8.38
C THR A 61 6.80 3.70 -9.07
N LYS A 62 6.84 4.31 -10.25
CA LYS A 62 8.07 4.58 -11.00
C LYS A 62 9.12 5.39 -10.24
N ASN A 63 8.71 6.28 -9.34
CA ASN A 63 9.66 7.16 -8.65
C ASN A 63 9.22 7.57 -7.23
N LYS A 64 8.19 6.92 -6.69
CA LYS A 64 7.69 7.19 -5.34
C LYS A 64 7.37 5.89 -4.63
N LEU A 65 7.70 5.86 -3.34
CA LEU A 65 7.13 4.93 -2.38
C LEU A 65 6.15 5.70 -1.51
N LEU A 66 4.92 5.22 -1.37
CA LEU A 66 3.88 5.84 -0.55
C LEU A 66 3.41 4.88 0.53
N LEU A 67 3.14 5.43 1.71
CA LEU A 67 2.35 4.79 2.77
C LEU A 67 1.00 5.49 2.83
N TYR A 68 -0.06 4.74 2.56
CA TYR A 68 -1.40 5.25 2.33
C TYR A 68 -2.40 4.69 3.34
N ASP A 69 -3.17 5.57 3.96
CA ASP A 69 -4.31 5.19 4.80
C ASP A 69 -5.59 5.18 3.95
N VAL A 70 -5.97 3.99 3.49
CA VAL A 70 -7.12 3.79 2.61
C VAL A 70 -8.42 4.33 3.22
N GLU A 71 -8.59 4.19 4.53
CA GLU A 71 -9.83 4.61 5.21
C GLU A 71 -9.91 6.13 5.40
N LYS A 72 -8.76 6.83 5.41
CA LYS A 72 -8.71 8.30 5.45
C LYS A 72 -8.54 8.92 4.07
N ASN A 73 -8.30 8.10 3.04
CA ASN A 73 -7.97 8.54 1.70
C ASN A 73 -6.81 9.56 1.72
N SER A 74 -5.73 9.24 2.44
CA SER A 74 -4.63 10.16 2.72
C SER A 74 -3.25 9.49 2.74
N ASP A 75 -2.26 10.19 2.20
CA ASP A 75 -0.85 9.84 2.34
C ASP A 75 -0.38 10.10 3.78
N LEU A 76 0.24 9.09 4.41
CA LEU A 76 0.89 9.22 5.71
C LEU A 76 2.37 9.54 5.58
N PHE A 77 3.00 9.01 4.53
CA PHE A 77 4.40 9.19 4.22
C PHE A 77 4.62 8.99 2.72
N TYR A 78 5.58 9.71 2.14
CA TYR A 78 6.10 9.40 0.82
C TYR A 78 7.60 9.63 0.78
N GLN A 79 8.27 8.87 -0.08
CA GLN A 79 9.68 9.04 -0.39
C GLN A 79 9.89 8.99 -1.89
N GLU A 80 10.66 9.94 -2.41
CA GLU A 80 11.15 9.88 -3.79
C GLU A 80 12.25 8.82 -3.89
N ILE A 81 12.16 8.02 -4.95
CA ILE A 81 13.07 6.93 -5.27
C ILE A 81 13.71 7.21 -6.63
N SER A 82 14.94 6.74 -6.82
CA SER A 82 15.75 7.08 -8.01
C SER A 82 15.34 6.29 -9.26
N ASP A 83 14.82 5.07 -9.07
CA ASP A 83 14.41 4.16 -10.14
C ASP A 83 13.05 3.53 -9.81
N GLU A 84 12.49 2.80 -10.78
CA GLU A 84 11.20 2.14 -10.65
C GLU A 84 11.20 1.05 -9.56
N ILE A 85 10.22 1.13 -8.67
CA ILE A 85 10.03 0.11 -7.65
C ILE A 85 9.36 -1.11 -8.29
N THR A 86 10.08 -2.22 -8.31
CA THR A 86 9.63 -3.50 -8.88
C THR A 86 8.95 -4.39 -7.84
N THR A 87 9.30 -4.22 -6.55
CA THR A 87 8.72 -4.98 -5.45
C THR A 87 8.76 -4.18 -4.16
N VAL A 88 7.75 -4.40 -3.31
CA VAL A 88 7.68 -3.84 -1.96
C VAL A 88 7.42 -4.95 -0.96
N PHE A 89 8.14 -4.92 0.14
CA PHE A 89 7.95 -5.78 1.30
C PHE A 89 7.88 -4.93 2.55
N SER A 90 7.17 -5.39 3.58
CA SER A 90 7.22 -4.74 4.88
C SER A 90 7.16 -5.75 6.01
N GLY A 91 7.86 -5.45 7.10
CA GLY A 91 7.91 -6.30 8.27
C GLY A 91 9.08 -5.98 9.19
N TYR A 92 9.29 -6.83 10.18
CA TYR A 92 10.37 -6.67 11.15
C TYR A 92 11.63 -7.35 10.61
N VAL A 93 12.74 -6.63 10.66
CA VAL A 93 14.06 -7.15 10.27
C VAL A 93 14.85 -7.46 11.55
N CYS A 94 15.26 -8.71 11.71
CA CYS A 94 15.99 -9.20 12.88
C CYS A 94 15.26 -8.87 14.20
N ASP A 95 15.95 -8.24 15.15
CA ASP A 95 15.44 -7.88 16.48
C ASP A 95 14.94 -6.42 16.55
N SER A 96 14.60 -5.81 15.40
CA SER A 96 14.10 -4.43 15.37
C SER A 96 12.76 -4.29 16.10
N GLU A 97 12.63 -3.24 16.90
CA GLU A 97 11.36 -2.87 17.56
C GLU A 97 10.39 -2.15 16.60
N ALA A 98 10.89 -1.64 15.47
CA ALA A 98 10.10 -0.96 14.45
C ALA A 98 10.05 -1.77 13.14
N PRO A 99 8.90 -1.79 12.44
CA PRO A 99 8.79 -2.41 11.13
C PRO A 99 9.49 -1.54 10.07
N TYR A 100 10.03 -2.20 9.05
CA TYR A 100 10.67 -1.57 7.88
C TYR A 100 9.80 -1.75 6.65
N ILE A 101 9.95 -0.83 5.70
CA ILE A 101 9.54 -1.03 4.32
C ILE A 101 10.79 -1.25 3.47
N LEU A 102 10.84 -2.35 2.73
CA LEU A 102 11.89 -2.66 1.78
C LEU A 102 11.34 -2.44 0.36
N ALA A 103 11.97 -1.53 -0.39
CA ALA A 103 11.69 -1.31 -1.80
C ALA A 103 12.81 -1.94 -2.64
N GLY A 104 12.44 -2.81 -3.58
CA GLY A 104 13.34 -3.39 -4.56
C GLY A 104 13.24 -2.65 -5.89
N GLU A 105 14.35 -2.06 -6.30
CA GLU A 105 14.56 -1.45 -7.61
C GLU A 105 15.39 -2.40 -8.49
N ASN A 106 15.70 -1.98 -9.71
CA ASN A 106 16.47 -2.77 -10.69
C ASN A 106 17.73 -3.44 -10.08
N CYS A 107 18.58 -2.66 -9.38
CA CYS A 107 19.86 -3.14 -8.83
C CYS A 107 20.09 -2.71 -7.36
N LEU A 108 19.05 -2.24 -6.68
CA LEU A 108 19.14 -1.69 -5.33
C LEU A 108 17.97 -2.21 -4.49
N VAL A 109 18.25 -2.51 -3.22
CA VAL A 109 17.22 -2.69 -2.20
C VAL A 109 17.42 -1.59 -1.17
N GLN A 110 16.40 -0.76 -0.99
CA GLN A 110 16.40 0.31 -0.01
C GLN A 110 15.46 -0.04 1.14
N GLY A 111 15.97 0.07 2.38
CA GLY A 111 15.17 -0.02 3.59
C GLY A 111 14.85 1.37 4.12
N ILE A 112 13.58 1.57 4.46
CA ILE A 112 12.99 2.83 4.92
C ILE A 112 12.28 2.59 6.24
#